data_AF-A0A929WVN1-F1
#
_entry.id   AF-A0A929WVN1-F1
#
_cell.length_a   1.000
_cell.length_b   1.000
_cell.length_c   1.000
_cell.angle_alpha   90.00
_cell.angle_beta   90.00
_cell.angle_gamma   90.00
#
_symmetry.space_group_name_H-M   'P 1'
#
loop_
_entity.id
_entity.type
_entity.pdbx_description
1 polymer ?
#
loop_
_entity_poly.entity_id
_entity_poly.type
_entity_poly.pdbx_seq_one_letter_code
_entity_poly.pdbx_strand_id
1 'polypeptide(L)'
;MPGSVRIFRRDLLRLITVPVAWIVIIGVAFVPALYAWFNIVGFWDPYANTSQIKVAVANEDEGATKETLGTVNVGSMVSDKLKQNDQLGWHLVSADEARAEVEHGDSYAAFVIPASFSRDLTGVVDGTYVRPNIQYYVNEKNNAVAPKITGAGATALDRQINSAFVSAVAKALSEKASEAGVSIADQADAARTELMTSMGEASTKLGNASTSLSGMGTTIDSAKESVSSARTTLTQLDTAITDLSASLDTADQLVTDSRTSLATFSGSMGSVLDGLSTNTTNALAGLSADAGSLDGAVQAATGKLDGLLVEGNSINTSVGTVLSDVQAAGVGNLPVAGTVLTDLTNQNSSLSTAIADLTTVNTDLSGSSTSVSTALTSASTAASSVSTAVSNARAGVSGQLPTLSTALDNFSSASSSMRSSLDTLSSQRDQVSTLLDQLDTLLTEAKSATATSATNLGTIKTDLDTATTDLSSISSSNTLRDLATSLGTNAESIASFMASPTSIETEAVFPVAAYGSAMAPLFTNLALWIGAFSLVLLVKLDVDEDGVGP
;
A
#
# COMPACT_ATOMS: atom_id res chain seq x y z
N MET A 1 45.00 -17.21 18.06
CA MET A 1 43.65 -16.90 17.53
C MET A 1 42.65 -17.10 18.65
N PRO A 2 41.80 -16.11 18.93
CA PRO A 2 41.06 -16.02 20.19
C PRO A 2 40.08 -17.19 20.34
N GLY A 3 39.98 -17.73 21.56
CA GLY A 3 39.22 -18.96 21.87
C GLY A 3 37.77 -18.94 21.42
N SER A 4 37.15 -17.76 21.31
CA SER A 4 35.79 -17.55 20.81
C SER A 4 35.57 -18.06 19.38
N VAL A 5 36.51 -17.83 18.46
CA VAL A 5 36.39 -18.27 17.06
C VAL A 5 36.51 -19.80 16.97
N ARG A 6 37.33 -20.41 17.83
CA ARG A 6 37.50 -21.86 17.89
C ARG A 6 36.27 -22.56 18.47
N ILE A 7 35.66 -21.98 19.50
CA ILE A 7 34.40 -22.47 20.09
C ILE A 7 33.27 -22.35 19.07
N PHE A 8 33.12 -21.19 18.43
CA PHE A 8 32.12 -20.98 17.38
C PHE A 8 32.27 -21.98 16.22
N ARG A 9 33.50 -22.20 15.74
CA ARG A 9 33.77 -23.18 14.67
C ARG A 9 33.47 -24.62 15.11
N ARG A 10 33.79 -24.99 16.36
CA ARG A 10 33.48 -26.31 16.93
C ARG A 10 31.98 -26.53 17.00
N ASP A 11 31.24 -25.53 17.47
CA ASP A 11 29.80 -25.63 17.68
C ASP A 11 29.05 -25.63 16.34
N LEU A 12 29.51 -24.86 15.34
CA LEU A 12 29.00 -24.92 13.97
C LEU A 12 29.25 -26.30 13.31
N LEU A 13 30.42 -26.90 13.52
CA LEU A 13 30.72 -28.25 13.03
C LEU A 13 29.88 -29.32 13.73
N ARG A 14 29.61 -29.16 15.05
CA ARG A 14 28.71 -30.04 15.80
C ARG A 14 27.26 -29.93 15.34
N LEU A 15 26.81 -28.72 15.01
CA LEU A 15 25.47 -28.48 14.45
C LEU A 15 25.25 -29.29 13.15
N ILE A 16 26.29 -29.40 12.31
CA ILE A 16 26.24 -30.15 11.04
C ILE A 16 26.34 -31.67 11.24
N THR A 17 27.05 -32.12 12.28
CA THR A 17 27.34 -33.56 12.49
C THR A 17 26.33 -34.30 13.35
N VAL A 18 25.45 -33.60 14.09
CA VAL A 18 24.44 -34.21 14.97
C VAL A 18 23.05 -34.19 14.31
N PRO A 19 22.51 -35.34 13.83
CA PRO A 19 21.23 -35.38 13.12
C PRO A 19 20.03 -34.93 13.96
N VAL A 20 20.06 -35.18 15.26
CA VAL A 20 18.99 -34.78 16.20
C VAL A 20 18.87 -33.26 16.32
N ALA A 21 19.97 -32.52 16.19
CA ALA A 21 19.95 -31.05 16.23
C ALA A 21 19.15 -30.47 15.05
N TRP A 22 19.26 -31.08 13.86
CA TRP A 22 18.49 -30.68 12.69
C TRP A 22 16.98 -30.93 12.85
N ILE A 23 16.58 -32.04 13.50
CA ILE A 23 15.16 -32.32 13.78
C ILE A 23 14.57 -31.21 14.67
N VAL A 24 15.31 -30.78 15.70
CA VAL A 24 14.87 -29.71 16.60
C VAL A 24 14.84 -28.35 15.89
N ILE A 25 15.85 -28.02 15.09
CA ILE A 25 15.92 -26.76 14.32
C ILE A 25 14.76 -26.68 13.32
N ILE A 26 14.52 -27.75 12.56
CA ILE A 26 13.40 -27.83 11.62
C ILE A 26 12.08 -27.71 12.38
N GLY A 27 11.90 -28.46 13.47
CA GLY A 27 10.70 -28.38 14.30
C GLY A 27 10.40 -26.96 14.79
N VAL A 28 11.39 -26.26 15.35
CA VAL A 28 11.26 -24.88 15.86
C VAL A 28 11.02 -23.88 14.72
N ALA A 29 11.62 -24.06 13.53
CA ALA A 29 11.42 -23.19 12.38
C ALA A 29 9.97 -23.23 11.86
N PHE A 30 9.28 -24.37 11.99
CA PHE A 30 7.88 -24.51 11.56
C PHE A 30 6.86 -24.03 12.60
N VAL A 31 7.21 -23.86 13.89
CA VAL A 31 6.26 -23.44 14.93
C VAL A 31 5.65 -22.06 14.63
N PRO A 32 6.42 -21.00 14.27
CA PRO A 32 5.84 -19.72 13.91
C PRO A 32 4.95 -19.79 12.66
N ALA A 33 5.32 -20.60 11.67
CA ALA A 33 4.55 -20.78 10.45
C ALA A 33 3.21 -21.50 10.72
N LEU A 34 3.19 -22.53 11.56
CA LEU A 34 1.96 -23.22 11.98
C LEU A 34 1.05 -22.30 12.80
N TYR A 35 1.63 -21.50 13.71
CA TYR A 35 0.87 -20.52 14.48
C TYR A 35 0.24 -19.45 13.58
N ALA A 36 1.03 -18.89 12.66
CA ALA A 36 0.55 -17.93 11.66
C ALA A 36 -0.52 -18.56 10.78
N TRP A 37 -0.31 -19.80 10.31
CA TRP A 37 -1.27 -20.52 9.47
C TRP A 37 -2.65 -20.64 10.12
N PHE A 38 -2.74 -21.12 11.36
CA PHE A 38 -4.04 -21.25 12.05
C PHE A 38 -4.71 -19.90 12.31
N ASN A 39 -3.94 -18.87 12.66
CA ASN A 39 -4.49 -17.52 12.86
C ASN A 39 -4.94 -16.90 11.53
N ILE A 40 -4.15 -17.02 10.47
CA ILE A 40 -4.49 -16.50 9.13
C ILE A 40 -5.77 -17.18 8.63
N VAL A 41 -5.90 -18.51 8.74
CA VAL A 41 -7.13 -19.21 8.35
C VAL A 41 -8.33 -18.77 9.19
N GLY A 42 -8.16 -18.59 10.51
CA GLY A 42 -9.23 -18.15 11.40
C GLY A 42 -9.67 -16.69 11.18
N PHE A 43 -8.79 -15.83 10.67
CA PHE A 43 -9.06 -14.42 10.39
C PHE A 43 -9.16 -14.08 8.89
N TRP A 44 -9.08 -15.08 8.00
CA TRP A 44 -9.13 -14.88 6.54
C TRP A 44 -10.48 -14.31 6.10
N ASP A 45 -11.55 -14.82 6.71
CA ASP A 45 -12.90 -14.29 6.56
C ASP A 45 -13.72 -14.56 7.84
N PRO A 46 -13.60 -13.69 8.85
CA PRO A 46 -14.32 -13.87 10.12
C PRO A 46 -15.83 -13.67 9.97
N TYR A 47 -16.31 -13.30 8.78
CA TYR A 47 -17.70 -12.99 8.48
C TYR A 47 -18.40 -14.06 7.63
N ALA A 48 -17.66 -14.97 6.97
CA ALA A 48 -18.23 -16.03 6.13
C ALA A 48 -19.04 -17.10 6.89
N ASN A 49 -18.82 -17.28 8.20
CA ASN A 49 -19.44 -18.34 9.01
C ASN A 49 -20.17 -17.82 10.25
N THR A 50 -20.83 -16.66 10.13
CA THR A 50 -21.51 -15.99 11.24
C THR A 50 -22.83 -16.65 11.68
N SER A 51 -23.34 -17.65 10.95
CA SER A 51 -24.55 -18.41 11.29
C SER A 51 -24.47 -19.16 12.62
N GLN A 52 -23.26 -19.40 13.13
CA GLN A 52 -23.03 -20.04 14.43
C GLN A 52 -23.10 -19.05 15.62
N ILE A 53 -23.18 -17.75 15.34
CA ILE A 53 -23.34 -16.73 16.37
C ILE A 53 -24.80 -16.67 16.74
N LYS A 54 -25.13 -17.21 17.92
CA LYS A 54 -26.49 -17.22 18.46
C LYS A 54 -26.94 -15.81 18.84
N VAL A 55 -28.06 -15.39 18.26
CA VAL A 55 -28.68 -14.10 18.51
C VAL A 55 -30.15 -14.31 18.86
N ALA A 56 -30.48 -14.02 20.11
CA ALA A 56 -31.85 -14.13 20.60
C ALA A 56 -32.71 -12.98 20.06
N VAL A 57 -33.94 -13.28 19.66
CA VAL A 57 -34.92 -12.27 19.25
C VAL A 57 -36.18 -12.50 20.07
N ALA A 58 -36.62 -11.47 20.80
CA ALA A 58 -37.90 -11.44 21.46
C ALA A 58 -38.82 -10.46 20.74
N ASN A 59 -39.98 -10.95 20.32
CA ASN A 59 -40.99 -10.13 19.67
C ASN A 59 -42.22 -10.00 20.55
N GLU A 60 -42.35 -8.86 21.23
CA GLU A 60 -43.50 -8.53 22.08
C GLU A 60 -44.57 -7.73 21.31
N ASP A 61 -44.37 -7.44 20.03
CA ASP A 61 -45.23 -6.57 19.22
C ASP A 61 -46.66 -7.11 19.07
N GLU A 62 -47.64 -6.36 19.58
CA GLU A 62 -49.06 -6.72 19.54
C GLU A 62 -49.70 -6.42 18.16
N GLY A 63 -48.98 -5.71 17.28
CA GLY A 63 -49.52 -5.20 16.03
C GLY A 63 -50.29 -3.89 16.19
N ALA A 64 -50.80 -3.36 15.09
CA ALA A 64 -51.57 -2.13 15.05
C ALA A 64 -52.75 -2.25 14.10
N THR A 65 -53.93 -1.84 14.55
CA THR A 65 -55.10 -1.65 13.68
C THR A 65 -55.32 -0.16 13.48
N LYS A 66 -55.21 0.29 12.23
CA LYS A 66 -55.47 1.68 11.83
C LYS A 66 -56.58 1.70 10.79
N GLU A 67 -57.43 2.72 10.84
CA GLU A 67 -58.53 2.90 9.88
C GLU A 67 -58.02 3.04 8.43
N THR A 68 -56.81 3.57 8.27
CA THR A 68 -56.10 3.80 7.01
C THR A 68 -55.29 2.61 6.50
N LEU A 69 -54.84 1.69 7.37
CA LEU A 69 -53.92 0.59 7.03
C LEU A 69 -54.49 -0.83 7.27
N GLY A 70 -55.66 -0.94 7.91
CA GLY A 70 -56.13 -2.21 8.44
C GLY A 70 -55.27 -2.72 9.60
N THR A 71 -55.30 -4.03 9.86
CA THR A 71 -54.46 -4.67 10.89
C THR A 71 -53.09 -5.02 10.31
N VAL A 72 -52.03 -4.42 10.84
CA VAL A 72 -50.63 -4.62 10.43
C VAL A 72 -49.80 -5.04 11.64
N ASN A 73 -49.01 -6.10 11.51
CA ASN A 73 -48.06 -6.52 12.54
C ASN A 73 -46.64 -6.60 11.93
N VAL A 74 -45.90 -5.50 12.02
CA VAL A 74 -44.53 -5.35 11.53
C VAL A 74 -43.55 -6.23 12.30
N GLY A 75 -43.70 -6.40 13.60
CA GLY A 75 -42.83 -7.26 14.41
C GLY A 75 -42.87 -8.72 13.96
N SER A 76 -44.04 -9.24 13.59
CA SER A 76 -44.20 -10.59 13.03
C SER A 76 -43.51 -10.74 11.67
N MET A 77 -43.64 -9.73 10.80
CA MET A 77 -42.97 -9.70 9.49
C MET A 77 -41.45 -9.65 9.64
N VAL A 78 -40.93 -8.88 10.60
CA VAL A 78 -39.50 -8.84 10.94
C VAL A 78 -39.04 -10.19 11.47
N SER A 79 -39.79 -10.79 12.40
CA SER A 79 -39.50 -12.12 12.96
C SER A 79 -39.40 -13.20 11.88
N ASP A 80 -40.31 -13.20 10.91
CA ASP A 80 -40.32 -14.18 9.84
C ASP A 80 -39.19 -13.96 8.81
N LYS A 81 -38.80 -12.70 8.55
CA LYS A 81 -37.62 -12.40 7.71
C LYS A 81 -36.31 -12.77 8.41
N LEU A 82 -36.21 -12.60 9.73
CA LEU A 82 -35.02 -13.02 10.49
C LEU A 82 -34.86 -14.53 10.50
N LYS A 83 -35.95 -15.31 10.61
CA LYS A 83 -35.90 -16.77 10.45
C LYS A 83 -35.37 -17.23 9.09
N GLN A 84 -35.56 -16.42 8.05
CA GLN A 84 -35.09 -16.70 6.69
C GLN A 84 -33.68 -16.17 6.42
N ASN A 85 -33.07 -15.46 7.38
CA ASN A 85 -31.74 -14.89 7.24
C ASN A 85 -30.69 -15.85 7.82
N ASP A 86 -29.94 -16.52 6.97
CA ASP A 86 -28.92 -17.48 7.40
C ASP A 86 -27.57 -16.83 7.75
N GLN A 87 -27.48 -15.49 7.77
CA GLN A 87 -26.21 -14.80 8.08
C GLN A 87 -25.87 -14.89 9.56
N LEU A 88 -26.85 -14.93 10.45
CA LEU A 88 -26.65 -15.07 11.90
C LEU A 88 -27.55 -16.19 12.44
N GLY A 89 -27.16 -16.77 13.57
CA GLY A 89 -27.92 -17.84 14.22
C GLY A 89 -29.10 -17.29 15.00
N TRP A 90 -30.10 -16.75 14.30
CA TRP A 90 -31.30 -16.17 14.92
C TRP A 90 -32.19 -17.24 15.55
N HIS A 91 -32.64 -17.02 16.77
CA HIS A 91 -33.67 -17.85 17.40
C HIS A 91 -34.62 -16.99 18.22
N LEU A 92 -35.90 -17.38 18.22
CA LEU A 92 -36.96 -16.65 18.89
C LEU A 92 -37.19 -17.20 20.29
N VAL A 93 -37.22 -16.31 21.27
CA VAL A 93 -37.40 -16.60 22.70
C VAL A 93 -38.25 -15.51 23.34
N SER A 94 -38.66 -15.71 24.60
CA SER A 94 -39.34 -14.65 25.36
C SER A 94 -38.38 -13.50 25.72
N ALA A 95 -38.88 -12.29 25.99
CA ALA A 95 -38.00 -11.16 26.36
C ALA A 95 -37.15 -11.40 27.62
N ASP A 96 -37.67 -12.16 28.59
CA ASP A 96 -36.94 -12.50 29.81
C ASP A 96 -35.87 -13.56 29.55
N GLU A 97 -36.17 -14.55 28.70
CA GLU A 97 -35.22 -15.56 28.26
C GLU A 97 -34.11 -14.95 27.38
N ALA A 98 -34.45 -14.03 26.47
CA ALA A 98 -33.49 -13.32 25.63
C ALA A 98 -32.45 -12.55 26.47
N ARG A 99 -32.89 -11.90 27.55
CA ARG A 99 -31.99 -11.21 28.49
C ARG A 99 -31.14 -12.19 29.29
N ALA A 100 -31.75 -13.25 29.82
CA ALA A 100 -31.04 -14.28 30.59
C ALA A 100 -29.97 -15.00 29.74
N GLU A 101 -30.25 -15.31 28.48
CA GLU A 101 -29.28 -15.95 27.59
C GLU A 101 -28.07 -15.06 27.30
N VAL A 102 -28.25 -13.74 27.17
CA VAL A 102 -27.14 -12.79 27.00
C VAL A 102 -26.34 -12.67 28.30
N GLU A 103 -27.00 -12.62 29.45
CA GLU A 103 -26.34 -12.59 30.76
C GLU A 103 -25.51 -13.85 31.04
N HIS A 104 -26.06 -15.03 30.73
CA HIS A 104 -25.38 -16.31 30.92
C HIS A 104 -24.34 -16.62 29.82
N GLY A 105 -24.39 -15.91 28.69
CA GLY A 105 -23.50 -16.11 27.55
C GLY A 105 -23.91 -17.25 26.61
N ASP A 106 -25.14 -17.76 26.75
CA ASP A 106 -25.74 -18.73 25.83
C ASP A 106 -26.05 -18.09 24.46
N SER A 107 -26.31 -16.77 24.46
CA SER A 107 -26.45 -15.92 23.28
C SER A 107 -25.46 -14.75 23.34
N TYR A 108 -24.91 -14.37 22.18
CA TYR A 108 -23.94 -13.27 22.10
C TYR A 108 -24.60 -11.90 22.14
N ALA A 109 -25.85 -11.83 21.65
CA ALA A 109 -26.68 -10.64 21.69
C ALA A 109 -28.17 -11.02 21.71
N ALA A 110 -29.00 -10.07 22.12
CA ALA A 110 -30.45 -10.16 22.06
C ALA A 110 -31.08 -8.88 21.50
N PHE A 111 -32.15 -9.02 20.73
CA PHE A 111 -33.01 -7.93 20.29
C PHE A 111 -34.41 -8.10 20.85
N VAL A 112 -34.92 -7.08 21.54
CA VAL A 112 -36.28 -7.07 22.07
C VAL A 112 -37.10 -6.02 21.33
N ILE A 113 -38.06 -6.50 20.52
CA ILE A 113 -39.04 -5.67 19.82
C ILE A 113 -40.18 -5.35 20.80
N PRO A 114 -40.45 -4.07 21.12
CA PRO A 114 -41.42 -3.70 22.13
C PRO A 114 -42.87 -3.93 21.68
N ALA A 115 -43.80 -4.04 22.63
CA ALA A 115 -45.23 -4.23 22.35
C ALA A 115 -45.87 -3.11 21.52
N SER A 116 -45.31 -1.89 21.56
CA SER A 116 -45.80 -0.75 20.79
C SER A 116 -45.25 -0.65 19.37
N PHE A 117 -44.36 -1.56 18.96
CA PHE A 117 -43.53 -1.43 17.76
C PHE A 117 -44.34 -1.13 16.50
N SER A 118 -45.33 -1.96 16.15
CA SER A 118 -46.18 -1.73 14.99
C SER A 118 -47.02 -0.47 15.11
N ARG A 119 -47.49 -0.13 16.32
CA ARG A 119 -48.33 1.05 16.56
C ARG A 119 -47.56 2.34 16.35
N ASP A 120 -46.32 2.38 16.81
CA ASP A 120 -45.44 3.53 16.68
C ASP A 120 -44.97 3.69 15.22
N LEU A 121 -44.58 2.58 14.58
CA LEU A 121 -44.22 2.55 13.14
C LEU A 121 -45.35 3.00 12.21
N THR A 122 -46.57 2.54 12.50
CA THR A 122 -47.76 2.90 11.70
C THR A 122 -48.34 4.26 12.09
N GLY A 123 -47.81 4.95 13.10
CA GLY A 123 -48.28 6.29 13.47
C GLY A 123 -48.08 7.33 12.37
N VAL A 124 -47.10 7.11 11.48
CA VAL A 124 -46.75 8.02 10.37
C VAL A 124 -47.92 8.32 9.43
N VAL A 125 -48.83 7.37 9.23
CA VAL A 125 -49.98 7.56 8.32
C VAL A 125 -51.10 8.41 8.92
N ASP A 126 -51.09 8.58 10.24
CA ASP A 126 -52.05 9.40 10.97
C ASP A 126 -51.38 10.67 11.55
N GLY A 127 -50.17 11.01 11.09
CA GLY A 127 -49.40 12.19 11.52
C GLY A 127 -48.76 12.08 12.92
N THR A 128 -48.71 10.87 13.50
CA THR A 128 -48.09 10.60 14.80
C THR A 128 -46.68 10.03 14.61
N TYR A 129 -45.66 10.86 14.79
CA TYR A 129 -44.26 10.48 14.54
C TYR A 129 -43.58 10.00 15.82
N VAL A 130 -43.76 8.72 16.17
CA VAL A 130 -43.04 8.06 17.27
C VAL A 130 -42.13 7.01 16.68
N ARG A 131 -40.81 7.15 16.88
CA ARG A 131 -39.84 6.13 16.46
C ARG A 131 -39.81 5.01 17.50
N PRO A 132 -40.18 3.76 17.18
CA PRO A 132 -40.05 2.68 18.12
C PRO A 132 -38.58 2.35 18.37
N ASN A 133 -38.30 1.99 19.62
CA ASN A 133 -36.96 1.72 20.09
C ASN A 133 -36.78 0.21 20.32
N ILE A 134 -35.86 -0.39 19.59
CA ILE A 134 -35.50 -1.79 19.77
C ILE A 134 -34.35 -1.86 20.76
N GLN A 135 -34.55 -2.64 21.82
CA GLN A 135 -33.52 -2.84 22.83
C GLN A 135 -32.55 -3.91 22.34
N TYR A 136 -31.28 -3.54 22.20
CA TYR A 136 -30.19 -4.42 21.79
C TYR A 136 -29.27 -4.68 22.98
N TYR A 137 -29.27 -5.92 23.47
CA TYR A 137 -28.40 -6.36 24.56
C TYR A 137 -27.19 -7.08 23.99
N VAL A 138 -25.98 -6.75 24.46
CA VAL A 138 -24.74 -7.41 24.04
C VAL A 138 -23.85 -7.73 25.23
N ASN A 139 -23.31 -8.96 25.25
CA ASN A 139 -22.36 -9.39 26.27
C ASN A 139 -20.92 -9.20 25.78
N GLU A 140 -20.34 -8.04 26.09
CA GLU A 140 -18.97 -7.70 25.67
C GLU A 140 -17.88 -8.51 26.41
N LYS A 141 -18.21 -9.11 27.56
CA LYS A 141 -17.29 -9.90 28.37
C LYS A 141 -17.04 -11.30 27.82
N ASN A 142 -18.07 -11.93 27.23
CA ASN A 142 -17.96 -13.29 26.73
C ASN A 142 -17.02 -13.38 25.51
N ASN A 143 -17.04 -12.36 24.63
CA ASN A 143 -16.16 -12.31 23.47
C ASN A 143 -15.90 -10.86 23.01
N ALA A 144 -14.63 -10.46 22.96
CA ALA A 144 -14.20 -9.12 22.55
C ALA A 144 -14.50 -8.75 21.08
N VAL A 145 -14.72 -9.76 20.23
CA VAL A 145 -15.02 -9.61 18.80
C VAL A 145 -16.54 -9.63 18.55
N ALA A 146 -17.32 -10.24 19.45
CA ALA A 146 -18.76 -10.36 19.29
C ALA A 146 -19.47 -9.02 19.09
N PRO A 147 -19.22 -7.94 19.88
CA PRO A 147 -19.87 -6.65 19.67
C PRO A 147 -19.69 -6.05 18.27
N LYS A 148 -18.56 -6.35 17.60
CA LYS A 148 -18.29 -5.89 16.24
C LYS A 148 -19.06 -6.71 15.19
N ILE A 149 -19.21 -8.02 15.42
CA ILE A 149 -19.94 -8.90 14.50
C ILE A 149 -21.46 -8.78 14.71
N THR A 150 -21.95 -8.78 15.96
CA THR A 150 -23.37 -8.60 16.28
C THR A 150 -23.85 -7.17 16.02
N GLY A 151 -22.96 -6.17 16.07
CA GLY A 151 -23.24 -4.81 15.59
C GLY A 151 -23.53 -4.73 14.08
N ALA A 152 -22.86 -5.54 13.26
CA ALA A 152 -23.24 -5.71 11.85
C ALA A 152 -24.61 -6.40 11.70
N GLY A 153 -24.94 -7.31 12.64
CA GLY A 153 -26.27 -7.90 12.79
C GLY A 153 -27.37 -6.88 13.10
N ALA A 154 -27.10 -5.88 13.94
CA ALA A 154 -28.02 -4.77 14.19
C ALA A 154 -28.30 -3.95 12.91
N THR A 155 -27.30 -3.75 12.06
CA THR A 155 -27.48 -3.12 10.74
C THR A 155 -28.30 -4.00 9.78
N ALA A 156 -28.12 -5.33 9.82
CA ALA A 156 -28.93 -6.26 9.04
C ALA A 156 -30.40 -6.26 9.50
N LEU A 157 -30.64 -6.23 10.82
CA LEU A 157 -31.96 -6.11 11.42
C LEU A 157 -32.64 -4.80 11.00
N ASP A 158 -31.94 -3.67 11.07
CA ASP A 158 -32.43 -2.35 10.65
C ASP A 158 -32.85 -2.34 9.16
N ARG A 159 -32.07 -2.98 8.28
CA ARG A 159 -32.44 -3.16 6.86
C ARG A 159 -33.69 -4.00 6.67
N GLN A 160 -33.86 -5.07 7.45
CA GLN A 160 -35.04 -5.94 7.36
C GLN A 160 -36.31 -5.24 7.87
N ILE A 161 -36.19 -4.45 8.93
CA ILE A 161 -37.25 -3.58 9.45
C ILE A 161 -37.65 -2.56 8.39
N ASN A 162 -36.67 -1.87 7.79
CA ASN A 162 -36.92 -0.89 6.73
C ASN A 162 -37.66 -1.55 5.55
N SER A 163 -37.21 -2.72 5.10
CA SER A 163 -37.88 -3.48 4.03
C SER A 163 -39.31 -3.91 4.40
N ALA A 164 -39.57 -4.36 5.63
CA ALA A 164 -40.91 -4.75 6.08
C ALA A 164 -41.86 -3.55 6.22
N PHE A 165 -41.35 -2.43 6.72
CA PHE A 165 -42.07 -1.17 6.84
C PHE A 165 -42.44 -0.58 5.47
N VAL A 166 -41.47 -0.46 4.56
CA VAL A 166 -41.71 -0.01 3.18
C VAL A 166 -42.74 -0.88 2.47
N SER A 167 -42.69 -2.20 2.67
CA SER A 167 -43.66 -3.12 2.07
C SER A 167 -45.09 -2.94 2.65
N ALA A 168 -45.22 -2.74 3.96
CA ALA A 168 -46.52 -2.49 4.61
C ALA A 168 -47.12 -1.15 4.18
N VAL A 169 -46.31 -0.11 4.10
CA VAL A 169 -46.70 1.23 3.64
C VAL A 169 -47.08 1.21 2.16
N ALA A 170 -46.27 0.58 1.30
CA ALA A 170 -46.55 0.47 -0.13
C ALA A 170 -47.85 -0.32 -0.43
N LYS A 171 -48.13 -1.38 0.33
CA LYS A 171 -49.34 -2.19 0.17
C LYS A 171 -50.61 -1.39 0.52
N ALA A 172 -50.57 -0.60 1.59
CA ALA A 172 -51.72 0.20 1.99
C ALA A 172 -51.94 1.44 1.10
N LEU A 173 -50.87 2.04 0.58
CA LEU A 173 -50.94 3.14 -0.38
C LEU A 173 -51.48 2.70 -1.75
N SER A 174 -51.25 1.45 -2.15
CA SER A 174 -51.80 0.89 -3.40
C SER A 174 -53.32 0.74 -3.39
N GLU A 175 -53.99 0.72 -2.24
CA GLU A 175 -55.44 0.47 -2.12
C GLU A 175 -56.29 1.77 -2.04
N LYS A 176 -55.68 2.96 -1.93
CA LYS A 176 -56.39 4.22 -1.59
C LYS A 176 -56.15 5.42 -2.53
N ALA A 177 -55.59 5.23 -3.72
CA ALA A 177 -55.27 6.33 -4.63
C ALA A 177 -56.50 7.03 -5.27
N SER A 178 -56.99 8.13 -4.67
CA SER A 178 -57.49 9.34 -5.35
C SER A 178 -57.89 10.44 -4.35
N GLU A 179 -57.07 11.49 -4.20
CA GLU A 179 -57.46 12.93 -4.21
C GLU A 179 -56.36 13.85 -3.61
N ALA A 180 -55.93 14.82 -4.43
CA ALA A 180 -55.32 16.14 -4.15
C ALA A 180 -53.96 16.31 -3.40
N GLY A 181 -52.96 16.92 -4.09
CA GLY A 181 -51.84 17.64 -3.48
C GLY A 181 -50.72 18.07 -4.44
N VAL A 182 -50.70 19.35 -4.86
CA VAL A 182 -49.80 19.88 -5.92
C VAL A 182 -48.45 20.42 -5.39
N SER A 183 -48.32 20.80 -4.11
CA SER A 183 -47.13 21.55 -3.62
C SER A 183 -45.94 20.69 -3.15
N ILE A 184 -46.15 19.45 -2.72
CA ILE A 184 -45.08 18.52 -2.31
C ILE A 184 -44.40 17.91 -3.56
N ALA A 185 -45.17 17.72 -4.63
CA ALA A 185 -44.66 17.28 -5.91
C ALA A 185 -43.56 18.21 -6.44
N ASP A 186 -43.74 19.53 -6.33
CA ASP A 186 -42.77 20.51 -6.83
C ASP A 186 -41.44 20.50 -6.05
N GLN A 187 -41.47 20.32 -4.72
CA GLN A 187 -40.23 20.22 -3.90
C GLN A 187 -39.53 18.87 -4.09
N ALA A 188 -40.29 17.78 -4.21
CA ALA A 188 -39.74 16.47 -4.54
C ALA A 188 -39.12 16.46 -5.93
N ASP A 189 -39.73 17.14 -6.91
CA ASP A 189 -39.21 17.26 -8.27
C ASP A 189 -37.93 18.11 -8.33
N ALA A 190 -37.85 19.18 -7.52
CA ALA A 190 -36.64 19.98 -7.38
C ALA A 190 -35.47 19.20 -6.76
N ALA A 191 -35.67 18.56 -5.60
CA ALA A 191 -34.64 17.75 -4.93
C ALA A 191 -34.18 16.58 -5.81
N ARG A 192 -35.11 16.00 -6.56
CA ARG A 192 -34.83 14.94 -7.50
C ARG A 192 -34.08 15.42 -8.74
N THR A 193 -34.40 16.61 -9.26
CA THR A 193 -33.65 17.22 -10.34
C THR A 193 -32.22 17.50 -9.91
N GLU A 194 -32.02 18.06 -8.71
CA GLU A 194 -30.69 18.27 -8.13
C GLU A 194 -29.92 16.94 -7.94
N LEU A 195 -30.60 15.88 -7.50
CA LEU A 195 -30.01 14.55 -7.37
C LEU A 195 -29.61 13.99 -8.74
N MET A 196 -30.48 14.09 -9.76
CA MET A 196 -30.16 13.67 -11.13
C MET A 196 -28.98 14.45 -11.71
N THR A 197 -28.91 15.77 -11.48
CA THR A 197 -27.76 16.58 -11.88
C THR A 197 -26.49 16.10 -11.19
N SER A 198 -26.53 15.91 -9.87
CA SER A 198 -25.37 15.44 -9.10
C SER A 198 -24.89 14.04 -9.53
N MET A 199 -25.83 13.12 -9.79
CA MET A 199 -25.53 11.77 -10.30
C MET A 199 -24.96 11.83 -11.72
N GLY A 200 -25.48 12.70 -12.59
CA GLY A 200 -24.95 12.91 -13.93
C GLY A 200 -23.53 13.49 -13.93
N GLU A 201 -23.26 14.45 -13.05
CA GLU A 201 -21.91 15.00 -12.85
C GLU A 201 -20.95 13.95 -12.32
N ALA A 202 -21.36 13.18 -11.30
CA ALA A 202 -20.55 12.07 -10.77
C ALA A 202 -20.30 11.00 -11.84
N SER A 203 -21.29 10.61 -12.64
CA SER A 203 -21.13 9.65 -13.75
C SER A 203 -20.12 10.15 -14.79
N THR A 204 -20.17 11.45 -15.12
CA THR A 204 -19.22 12.08 -16.04
C THR A 204 -17.81 12.05 -15.48
N LYS A 205 -17.61 12.44 -14.22
CA LYS A 205 -16.30 12.39 -13.54
C LYS A 205 -15.75 10.98 -13.47
N LEU A 206 -16.57 10.00 -13.11
CA LEU A 206 -16.17 8.59 -13.05
C LEU A 206 -15.81 8.03 -14.43
N GLY A 207 -16.54 8.41 -15.47
CA GLY A 207 -16.23 8.04 -16.85
C GLY A 207 -14.89 8.62 -17.33
N ASN A 208 -14.63 9.90 -17.02
CA ASN A 208 -13.35 10.54 -17.31
C ASN A 208 -12.21 9.89 -16.54
N ALA A 209 -12.39 9.62 -15.25
CA ALA A 209 -11.42 8.93 -14.41
C ALA A 209 -11.11 7.52 -14.93
N SER A 210 -12.14 6.74 -15.26
CA SER A 210 -11.99 5.40 -15.85
C SER A 210 -11.23 5.44 -17.18
N THR A 211 -11.51 6.42 -18.04
CA THR A 211 -10.83 6.59 -19.33
C THR A 211 -9.37 6.99 -19.12
N SER A 212 -9.11 7.91 -18.19
CA SER A 212 -7.76 8.34 -17.83
C SER A 212 -6.91 7.16 -17.33
N LEU A 213 -7.43 6.39 -16.38
CA LEU A 213 -6.76 5.18 -15.86
C LEU A 213 -6.50 4.13 -16.94
N SER A 214 -7.45 3.92 -17.86
CA SER A 214 -7.26 2.99 -18.97
C SER A 214 -6.17 3.49 -19.93
N GLY A 215 -6.14 4.80 -20.20
CA GLY A 215 -5.11 5.43 -21.02
C GLY A 215 -3.71 5.36 -20.40
N MET A 216 -3.59 5.31 -19.07
CA MET A 216 -2.30 5.19 -18.38
C MET A 216 -1.58 3.87 -18.65
N GLY A 217 -2.29 2.81 -19.03
CA GLY A 217 -1.68 1.52 -19.34
C GLY A 217 -0.60 1.62 -20.43
N THR A 218 -0.81 2.48 -21.45
CA THR A 218 0.18 2.69 -22.51
C THR A 218 1.37 3.52 -22.03
N THR A 219 1.14 4.56 -21.22
CA THR A 219 2.22 5.35 -20.60
C THR A 219 3.09 4.50 -19.68
N ILE A 220 2.48 3.60 -18.90
CA ILE A 220 3.20 2.65 -18.05
C ILE A 220 4.03 1.68 -18.90
N ASP A 221 3.50 1.20 -20.02
CA ASP A 221 4.27 0.34 -20.94
C ASP A 221 5.48 1.07 -21.54
N SER A 222 5.32 2.34 -21.94
CA SER A 222 6.45 3.18 -22.37
C SER A 222 7.48 3.35 -21.26
N ALA A 223 7.04 3.61 -20.02
CA ALA A 223 7.94 3.70 -18.87
C ALA A 223 8.72 2.39 -18.64
N LYS A 224 8.09 1.22 -18.80
CA LYS A 224 8.78 -0.07 -18.70
C LYS A 224 9.80 -0.29 -19.82
N GLU A 225 9.50 0.15 -21.04
CA GLU A 225 10.45 0.12 -22.15
C GLU A 225 11.65 1.06 -21.88
N SER A 226 11.40 2.22 -21.29
CA SER A 226 12.43 3.14 -20.81
C SER A 226 13.30 2.53 -19.70
N VAL A 227 12.72 1.79 -18.74
CA VAL A 227 13.47 1.03 -17.73
C VAL A 227 14.41 0.02 -18.40
N SER A 228 13.90 -0.77 -19.33
CA SER A 228 14.70 -1.76 -20.05
C SER A 228 15.85 -1.13 -20.85
N SER A 229 15.57 0.00 -21.50
CA SER A 229 16.57 0.80 -22.21
C SER A 229 17.63 1.34 -21.27
N ALA A 230 17.23 1.89 -20.10
CA ALA A 230 18.15 2.40 -19.10
C ALA A 230 19.09 1.29 -18.58
N ARG A 231 18.57 0.08 -18.31
CA ARG A 231 19.39 -1.07 -17.92
C ARG A 231 20.44 -1.43 -18.97
N THR A 232 20.06 -1.40 -20.24
CA THR A 232 21.00 -1.64 -21.34
C THR A 232 22.12 -0.60 -21.34
N THR A 233 21.79 0.67 -21.11
CA THR A 233 22.79 1.74 -20.97
C THR A 233 23.67 1.58 -19.73
N LEU A 234 23.14 1.08 -18.61
CA LEU A 234 23.96 0.79 -17.41
C LEU A 234 25.00 -0.31 -17.67
N THR A 235 24.71 -1.27 -18.55
CA THR A 235 25.71 -2.28 -18.99
C THR A 235 26.82 -1.64 -19.84
N GLN A 236 26.49 -0.63 -20.65
CA GLN A 236 27.49 0.12 -21.40
C GLN A 236 28.35 0.97 -20.46
N LEU A 237 27.74 1.58 -19.44
CA LEU A 237 28.45 2.30 -18.38
C LEU A 237 29.42 1.38 -17.62
N ASP A 238 29.01 0.14 -17.32
CA ASP A 238 29.89 -0.86 -16.69
C ASP A 238 31.15 -1.16 -17.51
N THR A 239 30.96 -1.33 -18.82
CA THR A 239 32.07 -1.54 -19.75
C THR A 239 33.01 -0.33 -19.72
N ALA A 240 32.48 0.89 -19.79
CA ALA A 240 33.29 2.10 -19.77
C ALA A 240 34.04 2.32 -18.45
N ILE A 241 33.43 1.97 -17.30
CA ILE A 241 34.10 1.96 -15.99
C ILE A 241 35.27 0.96 -16.01
N THR A 242 35.05 -0.24 -16.54
CA THR A 242 36.06 -1.30 -16.64
C THR A 242 37.24 -0.89 -17.53
N ASP A 243 36.96 -0.32 -18.70
CA ASP A 243 37.97 0.14 -19.65
C ASP A 243 38.83 1.26 -19.02
N LEU A 244 38.20 2.26 -18.40
CA LEU A 244 38.93 3.34 -17.73
C LEU A 244 39.78 2.81 -16.55
N SER A 245 39.28 1.82 -15.81
CA SER A 245 40.05 1.15 -14.76
C SER A 245 41.31 0.48 -15.32
N ALA A 246 41.22 -0.22 -16.45
CA ALA A 246 42.37 -0.85 -17.09
C ALA A 246 43.40 0.18 -17.59
N SER A 247 42.93 1.32 -18.11
CA SER A 247 43.81 2.45 -18.47
C SER A 247 44.49 3.07 -17.25
N LEU A 248 43.81 3.13 -16.10
CA LEU A 248 44.41 3.57 -14.83
C LEU A 248 45.48 2.58 -14.32
N ASP A 249 45.31 1.27 -14.54
CA ASP A 249 46.33 0.27 -14.20
C ASP A 249 47.58 0.43 -15.05
N THR A 250 47.40 0.69 -16.35
CA THR A 250 48.49 1.00 -17.27
C THR A 250 49.22 2.28 -16.87
N ALA A 251 48.48 3.31 -16.47
CA ALA A 251 49.01 4.58 -15.97
C ALA A 251 49.86 4.41 -14.70
N ASP A 252 49.42 3.60 -13.73
CA ASP A 252 50.14 3.34 -12.48
C ASP A 252 51.44 2.56 -12.73
N GLN A 253 51.37 1.52 -13.56
CA GLN A 253 52.55 0.75 -13.95
C GLN A 253 53.59 1.69 -14.58
N LEU A 254 53.13 2.59 -15.45
CA LEU A 254 54.02 3.55 -16.07
C LEU A 254 54.65 4.53 -15.07
N VAL A 255 53.90 5.04 -14.09
CA VAL A 255 54.49 5.90 -13.04
C VAL A 255 55.59 5.15 -12.30
N THR A 256 55.38 3.87 -12.01
CA THR A 256 56.34 2.99 -11.34
C THR A 256 57.60 2.77 -12.19
N ASP A 257 57.44 2.46 -13.47
CA ASP A 257 58.53 2.30 -14.42
C ASP A 257 59.33 3.60 -14.61
N SER A 258 58.62 4.73 -14.60
CA SER A 258 59.20 6.07 -14.71
C SER A 258 60.07 6.41 -13.51
N ARG A 259 59.61 6.11 -12.29
CA ARG A 259 60.40 6.27 -11.05
C ARG A 259 61.64 5.39 -11.06
N THR A 260 61.52 4.15 -11.51
CA THR A 260 62.65 3.21 -11.64
C THR A 260 63.68 3.74 -12.65
N SER A 261 63.22 4.21 -13.80
CA SER A 261 64.07 4.79 -14.85
C SER A 261 64.80 6.04 -14.37
N LEU A 262 64.11 6.88 -13.58
CA LEU A 262 64.67 8.08 -12.94
C LEU A 262 65.81 7.74 -11.96
N ALA A 263 65.69 6.62 -11.23
CA ALA A 263 66.73 6.16 -10.31
C ALA A 263 67.98 5.66 -11.05
N THR A 264 67.84 5.13 -12.27
CA THR A 264 68.93 4.60 -13.11
C THR A 264 69.50 5.58 -14.15
N PHE A 265 69.08 6.84 -14.08
CA PHE A 265 69.30 7.89 -15.09
C PHE A 265 70.76 8.10 -15.56
N SER A 266 71.75 7.75 -14.73
CA SER A 266 73.18 8.00 -14.93
C SER A 266 73.83 7.32 -16.16
N GLY A 267 73.18 6.36 -16.83
CA GLY A 267 73.81 5.56 -17.90
C GLY A 267 73.13 5.57 -19.29
N SER A 268 71.88 6.03 -19.41
CA SER A 268 71.09 5.92 -20.66
C SER A 268 70.06 7.04 -20.78
N MET A 269 70.49 8.27 -20.51
CA MET A 269 69.62 9.45 -20.37
C MET A 269 68.72 9.70 -21.59
N GLY A 270 69.23 9.56 -22.81
CA GLY A 270 68.45 9.81 -24.03
C GLY A 270 67.23 8.87 -24.16
N SER A 271 67.46 7.56 -24.11
CA SER A 271 66.40 6.55 -24.25
C SER A 271 65.42 6.55 -23.06
N VAL A 272 65.88 6.85 -21.85
CA VAL A 272 65.02 7.00 -20.67
C VAL A 272 64.09 8.21 -20.83
N LEU A 273 64.61 9.34 -21.29
CA LEU A 273 63.82 10.55 -21.53
C LEU A 273 62.84 10.38 -22.70
N ASP A 274 63.22 9.69 -23.78
CA ASP A 274 62.33 9.34 -24.89
C ASP A 274 61.19 8.42 -24.44
N GLY A 275 61.52 7.36 -23.71
CA GLY A 275 60.53 6.41 -23.17
C GLY A 275 59.56 7.08 -22.21
N LEU A 276 60.05 7.93 -21.32
CA LEU A 276 59.23 8.66 -20.35
C LEU A 276 58.23 9.59 -21.04
N SER A 277 58.69 10.42 -21.98
CA SER A 277 57.80 11.32 -22.72
C SER A 277 56.76 10.57 -23.55
N THR A 278 57.19 9.52 -24.26
CA THR A 278 56.32 8.74 -25.14
C THR A 278 55.25 8.01 -24.33
N ASN A 279 55.67 7.30 -23.30
CA ASN A 279 54.76 6.51 -22.50
C ASN A 279 53.78 7.39 -21.72
N THR A 280 54.22 8.52 -21.14
CA THR A 280 53.32 9.44 -20.43
C THR A 280 52.27 10.03 -21.37
N THR A 281 52.66 10.35 -22.61
CA THR A 281 51.71 10.83 -23.63
C THR A 281 50.72 9.73 -24.01
N ASN A 282 51.17 8.49 -24.18
CA ASN A 282 50.31 7.35 -24.51
C ASN A 282 49.33 7.02 -23.37
N ALA A 283 49.78 7.03 -22.12
CA ALA A 283 48.92 6.81 -20.96
C ALA A 283 47.86 7.90 -20.84
N LEU A 284 48.24 9.17 -21.04
CA LEU A 284 47.27 10.27 -21.05
C LEU A 284 46.27 10.12 -22.20
N ALA A 285 46.71 9.70 -23.39
CA ALA A 285 45.83 9.49 -24.53
C ALA A 285 44.80 8.37 -24.26
N GLY A 286 45.22 7.25 -23.66
CA GLY A 286 44.33 6.17 -23.23
C GLY A 286 43.32 6.64 -22.18
N LEU A 287 43.80 7.27 -21.11
CA LEU A 287 42.91 7.85 -20.08
C LEU A 287 41.92 8.86 -20.67
N SER A 288 42.34 9.69 -21.62
CA SER A 288 41.46 10.69 -22.23
C SER A 288 40.39 10.06 -23.11
N ALA A 289 40.73 9.02 -23.87
CA ALA A 289 39.79 8.29 -24.71
C ALA A 289 38.74 7.56 -23.85
N ASP A 290 39.19 6.85 -22.81
CA ASP A 290 38.29 6.07 -21.96
C ASP A 290 37.44 6.95 -21.05
N ALA A 291 38.00 8.05 -20.54
CA ALA A 291 37.22 9.05 -19.80
C ALA A 291 36.16 9.73 -20.69
N GLY A 292 36.46 9.96 -21.97
CA GLY A 292 35.47 10.46 -22.93
C GLY A 292 34.36 9.45 -23.20
N SER A 293 34.70 8.16 -23.33
CA SER A 293 33.73 7.08 -23.47
C SER A 293 32.85 6.93 -22.21
N LEU A 294 33.45 7.02 -21.02
CA LEU A 294 32.75 7.00 -19.74
C LEU A 294 31.79 8.19 -19.60
N ASP A 295 32.24 9.40 -19.91
CA ASP A 295 31.39 10.59 -19.87
C ASP A 295 30.20 10.45 -20.84
N GLY A 296 30.44 9.94 -22.06
CA GLY A 296 29.37 9.64 -23.02
C GLY A 296 28.38 8.59 -22.49
N ALA A 297 28.87 7.53 -21.83
CA ALA A 297 28.02 6.50 -21.22
C ALA A 297 27.21 7.05 -20.04
N VAL A 298 27.79 7.89 -19.19
CA VAL A 298 27.08 8.58 -18.10
C VAL A 298 26.01 9.49 -18.67
N GLN A 299 26.33 10.34 -19.66
CA GLN A 299 25.34 11.22 -20.30
C GLN A 299 24.18 10.45 -20.95
N ALA A 300 24.48 9.31 -21.59
CA ALA A 300 23.46 8.45 -22.14
C ALA A 300 22.57 7.85 -21.04
N ALA A 301 23.17 7.42 -19.92
CA ALA A 301 22.43 6.87 -18.79
C ALA A 301 21.53 7.94 -18.16
N THR A 302 22.07 9.12 -17.88
CA THR A 302 21.31 10.21 -17.25
C THR A 302 20.19 10.71 -18.14
N GLY A 303 20.40 10.82 -19.46
CA GLY A 303 19.34 11.16 -20.40
C GLY A 303 18.20 10.12 -20.46
N LYS A 304 18.50 8.83 -20.28
CA LYS A 304 17.47 7.79 -20.17
C LYS A 304 16.72 7.87 -18.85
N LEU A 305 17.41 8.14 -17.75
CA LEU A 305 16.80 8.35 -16.44
C LEU A 305 15.92 9.61 -16.43
N ASP A 306 16.32 10.69 -17.10
CA ASP A 306 15.50 11.90 -17.26
C ASP A 306 14.18 11.61 -17.99
N GLY A 307 14.23 10.85 -19.08
CA GLY A 307 13.02 10.40 -19.79
C GLY A 307 12.09 9.59 -18.89
N LEU A 308 12.66 8.68 -18.10
CA LEU A 308 11.93 7.87 -17.14
C LEU A 308 11.30 8.71 -16.02
N LEU A 309 12.00 9.74 -15.54
CA LEU A 309 11.49 10.68 -14.54
C LEU A 309 10.29 11.47 -15.09
N VAL A 310 10.32 11.88 -16.36
CA VAL A 310 9.18 12.53 -17.03
C VAL A 310 7.98 11.59 -17.12
N GLU A 311 8.17 10.35 -17.57
CA GLU A 311 7.10 9.36 -17.71
C GLU A 311 6.52 8.99 -16.34
N GLY A 312 7.37 8.71 -15.35
CA GLY A 312 6.97 8.42 -13.99
C GLY A 312 6.18 9.56 -13.35
N ASN A 313 6.63 10.81 -13.51
CA ASN A 313 5.95 11.97 -12.95
C ASN A 313 4.60 12.24 -13.65
N SER A 314 4.50 11.94 -14.95
CA SER A 314 3.24 11.97 -15.68
C SER A 314 2.25 10.95 -15.14
N ILE A 315 2.68 9.71 -14.89
CA ILE A 315 1.85 8.67 -14.25
C ILE A 315 1.40 9.15 -12.87
N ASN A 316 2.33 9.64 -12.05
CA ASN A 316 2.08 10.09 -10.69
C ASN A 316 1.04 11.24 -10.63
N THR A 317 1.13 12.19 -11.56
CA THR A 317 0.20 13.33 -11.67
C THR A 317 -1.18 12.88 -12.15
N SER A 318 -1.25 11.98 -13.12
CA SER A 318 -2.52 11.43 -13.63
C SER A 318 -3.28 10.64 -12.57
N VAL A 319 -2.60 9.76 -11.80
CA VAL A 319 -3.24 9.07 -10.67
C VAL A 319 -3.72 10.09 -9.63
N GLY A 320 -2.91 11.09 -9.28
CA GLY A 320 -3.30 12.15 -8.34
C GLY A 320 -4.56 12.92 -8.76
N THR A 321 -4.70 13.18 -10.06
CA THR A 321 -5.89 13.83 -10.63
C THR A 321 -7.12 12.90 -10.54
N VAL A 322 -6.95 11.63 -10.89
CA VAL A 322 -8.02 10.61 -10.77
C VAL A 322 -8.50 10.46 -9.32
N LEU A 323 -7.57 10.38 -8.35
CA LEU A 323 -7.90 10.32 -6.92
C LEU A 323 -8.76 11.52 -6.51
N SER A 324 -8.37 12.73 -6.96
CA SER A 324 -9.10 13.97 -6.68
C SER A 324 -10.50 13.98 -7.32
N ASP A 325 -10.62 13.52 -8.57
CA ASP A 325 -11.90 13.46 -9.29
C ASP A 325 -12.87 12.45 -8.67
N VAL A 326 -12.39 11.28 -8.28
CA VAL A 326 -13.19 10.24 -7.63
C VAL A 326 -13.65 10.71 -6.25
N GLN A 327 -12.80 11.42 -5.50
CA GLN A 327 -13.18 11.99 -4.21
C GLN A 327 -14.20 13.12 -4.36
N ALA A 328 -14.03 13.99 -5.37
CA ALA A 328 -14.98 15.04 -5.70
C ALA A 328 -16.31 14.52 -6.28
N ALA A 329 -16.37 13.27 -6.73
CA ALA A 329 -17.60 12.60 -7.13
C ALA A 329 -18.39 12.02 -5.95
N GLY A 330 -17.87 12.10 -4.71
CA GLY A 330 -18.58 11.66 -3.50
C GLY A 330 -18.67 10.15 -3.33
N VAL A 331 -18.04 9.37 -4.21
CA VAL A 331 -18.09 7.89 -4.18
C VAL A 331 -17.02 7.27 -3.27
N GLY A 332 -16.10 8.07 -2.71
CA GLY A 332 -14.94 7.55 -1.96
C GLY A 332 -15.28 6.75 -0.71
N ASN A 333 -16.50 6.89 -0.18
CA ASN A 333 -16.99 6.13 0.98
C ASN A 333 -17.66 4.80 0.60
N LEU A 334 -17.83 4.49 -0.70
CA LEU A 334 -18.33 3.19 -1.12
C LEU A 334 -17.26 2.11 -0.85
N PRO A 335 -17.60 0.93 -0.31
CA PRO A 335 -16.62 -0.10 0.05
C PRO A 335 -15.67 -0.50 -1.11
N VAL A 336 -16.21 -0.61 -2.33
CA VAL A 336 -15.45 -0.95 -3.54
C VAL A 336 -14.61 0.22 -4.05
N ALA A 337 -15.10 1.46 -3.90
CA ALA A 337 -14.33 2.64 -4.28
C ALA A 337 -13.20 2.93 -3.28
N GLY A 338 -13.44 2.75 -1.98
CA GLY A 338 -12.48 3.05 -0.93
C GLY A 338 -11.24 2.15 -0.95
N THR A 339 -11.39 0.87 -1.28
CA THR A 339 -10.27 -0.06 -1.50
C THR A 339 -9.43 0.36 -2.70
N VAL A 340 -10.08 0.61 -3.83
CA VAL A 340 -9.46 1.14 -5.07
C VAL A 340 -8.69 2.44 -4.84
N LEU A 341 -9.29 3.40 -4.15
CA LEU A 341 -8.67 4.69 -3.80
C LEU A 341 -7.43 4.48 -2.92
N THR A 342 -7.50 3.56 -1.96
CA THR A 342 -6.38 3.26 -1.06
C THR A 342 -5.22 2.63 -1.83
N ASP A 343 -5.49 1.65 -2.69
CA ASP A 343 -4.47 0.97 -3.50
C ASP A 343 -3.79 1.95 -4.47
N LEU A 344 -4.58 2.75 -5.19
CA LEU A 344 -4.04 3.80 -6.06
C LEU A 344 -3.20 4.82 -5.29
N THR A 345 -3.65 5.24 -4.11
CA THR A 345 -2.91 6.21 -3.28
C THR A 345 -1.56 5.64 -2.83
N ASN A 346 -1.55 4.41 -2.32
CA ASN A 346 -0.33 3.73 -1.87
C ASN A 346 0.66 3.55 -3.02
N GLN A 347 0.16 3.12 -4.18
CA GLN A 347 0.99 2.94 -5.36
C GLN A 347 1.57 4.26 -5.86
N ASN A 348 0.77 5.33 -5.84
CA ASN A 348 1.21 6.66 -6.25
C ASN A 348 2.31 7.20 -5.32
N SER A 349 2.13 7.03 -4.01
CA SER A 349 3.14 7.43 -3.01
C SER A 349 4.45 6.65 -3.17
N SER A 350 4.36 5.35 -3.44
CA SER A 350 5.53 4.48 -3.66
C SER A 350 6.27 4.88 -4.93
N LEU A 351 5.53 5.15 -6.02
CA LEU A 351 6.09 5.65 -7.27
C LEU A 351 6.77 7.01 -7.08
N SER A 352 6.14 7.93 -6.35
CA SER A 352 6.71 9.24 -6.05
C SER A 352 8.02 9.15 -5.25
N THR A 353 8.14 8.18 -4.36
CA THR A 353 9.37 7.93 -3.60
C THR A 353 10.47 7.40 -4.52
N ALA A 354 10.16 6.40 -5.36
CA ALA A 354 11.10 5.86 -6.33
C ALA A 354 11.61 6.92 -7.32
N ILE A 355 10.74 7.84 -7.75
CA ILE A 355 11.12 9.00 -8.59
C ILE A 355 12.12 9.93 -7.87
N ALA A 356 11.90 10.21 -6.59
CA ALA A 356 12.79 11.06 -5.80
C ALA A 356 14.18 10.42 -5.60
N ASP A 357 14.20 9.13 -5.28
CA ASP A 357 15.44 8.37 -5.13
C ASP A 357 16.20 8.31 -6.45
N LEU A 358 15.51 8.04 -7.56
CA LEU A 358 16.12 8.01 -8.89
C LEU A 358 16.65 9.38 -9.32
N THR A 359 15.95 10.47 -9.00
CA THR A 359 16.40 11.85 -9.26
C THR A 359 17.72 12.15 -8.54
N THR A 360 17.82 11.71 -7.29
CA THR A 360 19.02 11.90 -6.46
C THR A 360 20.21 11.16 -7.08
N VAL A 361 20.06 9.87 -7.36
CA VAL A 361 21.16 9.07 -7.93
C VAL A 361 21.53 9.52 -9.35
N ASN A 362 20.57 10.00 -10.15
CA ASN A 362 20.83 10.58 -11.47
C ASN A 362 21.70 11.85 -11.40
N THR A 363 21.44 12.71 -10.40
CA THR A 363 22.26 13.91 -10.13
C THR A 363 23.66 13.51 -9.68
N ASP A 364 23.76 12.52 -8.80
CA ASP A 364 25.03 12.04 -8.27
C ASP A 364 25.92 11.41 -9.36
N LEU A 365 25.32 10.68 -10.32
CA LEU A 365 26.04 10.10 -11.46
C LEU A 365 26.74 11.18 -12.31
N SER A 366 26.04 12.30 -12.56
CA SER A 366 26.59 13.46 -13.27
C SER A 366 27.73 14.13 -12.48
N GLY A 367 27.59 14.21 -11.15
CA GLY A 367 28.63 14.73 -10.25
C GLY A 367 29.91 13.88 -10.27
N SER A 368 29.76 12.56 -10.32
CA SER A 368 30.91 11.65 -10.40
C SER A 368 31.61 11.74 -11.76
N SER A 369 30.88 11.89 -12.89
CA SER A 369 31.51 12.15 -14.20
C SER A 369 32.33 13.45 -14.19
N THR A 370 31.80 14.50 -13.56
CA THR A 370 32.53 15.78 -13.39
C THR A 370 33.82 15.60 -12.58
N SER A 371 33.79 14.75 -11.56
CA SER A 371 34.97 14.42 -10.74
C SER A 371 36.03 13.67 -11.54
N VAL A 372 35.62 12.70 -12.38
CA VAL A 372 36.50 12.01 -13.34
C VAL A 372 37.14 13.00 -14.31
N SER A 373 36.36 13.90 -14.91
CA SER A 373 36.87 14.93 -15.84
C SER A 373 37.88 15.88 -15.17
N THR A 374 37.64 16.24 -13.91
CA THR A 374 38.57 17.05 -13.11
C THR A 374 39.89 16.31 -12.83
N ALA A 375 39.81 15.02 -12.50
CA ALA A 375 40.98 14.17 -12.31
C ALA A 375 41.77 14.01 -13.62
N LEU A 376 41.08 13.83 -14.76
CA LEU A 376 41.71 13.77 -16.07
C LEU A 376 42.48 15.06 -16.41
N THR A 377 41.88 16.22 -16.12
CA THR A 377 42.54 17.52 -16.32
C THR A 377 43.81 17.65 -15.47
N SER A 378 43.79 17.13 -14.24
CA SER A 378 44.94 17.08 -13.34
C SER A 378 46.03 16.15 -13.89
N ALA A 379 45.67 14.97 -14.40
CA ALA A 379 46.58 14.04 -15.05
C ALA A 379 47.21 14.65 -16.31
N SER A 380 46.43 15.37 -17.13
CA SER A 380 46.91 16.09 -18.32
C SER A 380 47.94 17.18 -17.97
N THR A 381 47.69 17.93 -16.90
CA THR A 381 48.62 18.95 -16.39
C THR A 381 49.93 18.32 -15.89
N ALA A 382 49.83 17.19 -15.18
CA ALA A 382 50.98 16.44 -14.69
C ALA A 382 51.80 15.85 -15.86
N ALA A 383 51.15 15.26 -16.86
CA ALA A 383 51.79 14.74 -18.08
C ALA A 383 52.49 15.86 -18.88
N SER A 384 51.88 17.03 -18.98
CA SER A 384 52.50 18.21 -19.62
C SER A 384 53.75 18.68 -18.85
N SER A 385 53.72 18.59 -17.52
CA SER A 385 54.87 18.88 -16.65
C SER A 385 56.00 17.86 -16.84
N VAL A 386 55.66 16.57 -16.99
CA VAL A 386 56.63 15.52 -17.36
C VAL A 386 57.29 15.84 -18.71
N SER A 387 56.50 16.18 -19.74
CA SER A 387 57.00 16.51 -21.08
C SER A 387 57.93 17.74 -21.08
N THR A 388 57.55 18.78 -20.34
CA THR A 388 58.38 20.00 -20.16
C THR A 388 59.67 19.67 -19.43
N ALA A 389 59.58 18.83 -18.38
CA ALA A 389 60.73 18.39 -17.63
C ALA A 389 61.70 17.56 -18.45
N VAL A 390 61.17 16.63 -19.26
CA VAL A 390 61.98 15.86 -20.20
C VAL A 390 62.70 16.78 -21.19
N SER A 391 61.99 17.77 -21.74
CA SER A 391 62.56 18.72 -22.71
C SER A 391 63.68 19.57 -22.10
N ASN A 392 63.48 20.08 -20.88
CA ASN A 392 64.49 20.86 -20.15
C ASN A 392 65.72 20.01 -19.77
N ALA A 393 65.49 18.75 -19.37
CA ALA A 393 66.58 17.82 -19.08
C ALA A 393 67.44 17.54 -20.33
N ARG A 394 66.83 17.43 -21.52
CA ARG A 394 67.56 17.33 -22.80
C ARG A 394 68.36 18.59 -23.13
N ALA A 395 67.81 19.75 -22.82
CA ALA A 395 68.50 21.03 -23.00
C ALA A 395 69.64 21.26 -22.00
N GLY A 396 69.89 20.32 -21.07
CA GLY A 396 70.96 20.40 -20.09
C GLY A 396 70.65 21.32 -18.90
N VAL A 397 69.38 21.65 -18.67
CA VAL A 397 68.95 22.45 -17.51
C VAL A 397 69.09 21.61 -16.23
N SER A 398 69.88 22.09 -15.28
CA SER A 398 70.09 21.40 -14.00
C SER A 398 68.85 21.51 -13.09
N GLY A 399 68.63 20.52 -12.23
CA GLY A 399 67.56 20.56 -11.21
C GLY A 399 66.19 20.08 -11.68
N GLN A 400 66.10 19.35 -12.79
CA GLN A 400 64.81 18.88 -13.34
C GLN A 400 64.28 17.56 -12.74
N LEU A 401 65.14 16.80 -12.06
CA LEU A 401 64.78 15.53 -11.42
C LEU A 401 63.69 15.69 -10.35
N PRO A 402 63.76 16.68 -9.44
CA PRO A 402 62.68 16.95 -8.48
C PRO A 402 61.36 17.32 -9.16
N THR A 403 61.39 18.16 -10.21
CA THR A 403 60.18 18.53 -10.97
C THR A 403 59.53 17.32 -11.62
N LEU A 404 60.34 16.40 -12.14
CA LEU A 404 59.86 15.17 -12.75
C LEU A 404 59.24 14.23 -11.70
N SER A 405 59.88 14.10 -10.52
CA SER A 405 59.31 13.36 -9.40
C SER A 405 57.96 13.94 -8.97
N THR A 406 57.87 15.25 -8.77
CA THR A 406 56.60 15.92 -8.39
C THR A 406 55.52 15.75 -9.46
N ALA A 407 55.89 15.81 -10.74
CA ALA A 407 54.94 15.59 -11.83
C ALA A 407 54.40 14.15 -11.82
N LEU A 408 55.26 13.16 -11.58
CA LEU A 408 54.85 11.76 -11.42
C LEU A 408 53.97 11.54 -10.18
N ASP A 409 54.27 12.21 -9.07
CA ASP A 409 53.45 12.16 -7.84
C ASP A 409 52.05 12.78 -8.07
N ASN A 410 51.99 13.91 -8.78
CA ASN A 410 50.73 14.56 -9.15
C ASN A 410 49.92 13.68 -10.12
N PHE A 411 50.58 13.03 -11.08
CA PHE A 411 49.92 12.11 -12.00
C PHE A 411 49.33 10.90 -11.25
N SER A 412 50.12 10.29 -10.35
CA SER A 412 49.66 9.18 -9.49
C SER A 412 48.50 9.58 -8.57
N SER A 413 48.53 10.80 -8.03
CA SER A 413 47.44 11.34 -7.22
C SER A 413 46.17 11.54 -8.04
N ALA A 414 46.28 12.05 -9.27
CA ALA A 414 45.16 12.19 -10.19
C ALA A 414 44.55 10.83 -10.56
N SER A 415 45.38 9.83 -10.86
CA SER A 415 44.93 8.44 -11.09
C SER A 415 44.20 7.85 -9.89
N SER A 416 44.69 8.09 -8.67
CA SER A 416 44.05 7.63 -7.43
C SER A 416 42.68 8.29 -7.19
N SER A 417 42.57 9.59 -7.45
CA SER A 417 41.29 10.31 -7.39
C SER A 417 40.29 9.77 -8.41
N MET A 418 40.76 9.49 -9.63
CA MET A 418 39.93 8.94 -10.70
C MET A 418 39.41 7.53 -10.35
N ARG A 419 40.25 6.67 -9.76
CA ARG A 419 39.81 5.37 -9.22
C ARG A 419 38.73 5.53 -8.15
N SER A 420 38.91 6.46 -7.22
CA SER A 420 37.90 6.72 -6.18
C SER A 420 36.56 7.18 -6.77
N SER A 421 36.60 8.00 -7.83
CA SER A 421 35.39 8.39 -8.57
C SER A 421 34.78 7.23 -9.35
N LEU A 422 35.59 6.31 -9.90
CA LEU A 422 35.11 5.09 -10.55
C LEU A 422 34.42 4.14 -9.57
N ASP A 423 34.99 3.94 -8.38
CA ASP A 423 34.36 3.13 -7.32
C ASP A 423 33.00 3.72 -6.91
N THR A 424 32.94 5.06 -6.81
CA THR A 424 31.70 5.78 -6.54
C THR A 424 30.68 5.60 -7.68
N LEU A 425 31.11 5.74 -8.94
CA LEU A 425 30.26 5.50 -10.12
C LEU A 425 29.75 4.06 -10.17
N SER A 426 30.59 3.08 -9.85
CA SER A 426 30.21 1.67 -9.81
C SER A 426 29.12 1.42 -8.76
N SER A 427 29.31 1.97 -7.55
CA SER A 427 28.28 1.90 -6.50
C SER A 427 26.99 2.62 -6.88
N GLN A 428 27.07 3.80 -7.51
CA GLN A 428 25.90 4.55 -7.96
C GLN A 428 25.17 3.80 -9.07
N ARG A 429 25.89 3.21 -10.02
CA ARG A 429 25.32 2.33 -11.06
C ARG A 429 24.55 1.18 -10.43
N ASP A 430 25.11 0.49 -9.44
CA ASP A 430 24.45 -0.62 -8.75
C ASP A 430 23.16 -0.16 -8.05
N GLN A 431 23.19 1.02 -7.44
CA GLN A 431 22.00 1.66 -6.86
C GLN A 431 20.94 1.97 -7.92
N VAL A 432 21.32 2.57 -9.06
CA VAL A 432 20.38 2.80 -10.18
C VAL A 432 19.80 1.48 -10.66
N SER A 433 20.61 0.43 -10.85
CA SER A 433 20.13 -0.88 -11.29
C SER A 433 19.06 -1.43 -10.33
N THR A 434 19.31 -1.33 -9.03
CA THR A 434 18.38 -1.77 -7.99
C THR A 434 17.09 -0.93 -7.99
N LEU A 435 17.20 0.39 -8.14
CA LEU A 435 16.04 1.28 -8.26
C LEU A 435 15.23 1.00 -9.53
N LEU A 436 15.88 0.66 -10.64
CA LEU A 436 15.21 0.26 -11.88
C LEU A 436 14.49 -1.09 -11.74
N ASP A 437 14.98 -2.01 -10.90
CA ASP A 437 14.27 -3.25 -10.54
C ASP A 437 13.02 -2.99 -9.69
N GLN A 438 13.16 -2.12 -8.69
CA GLN A 438 12.03 -1.69 -7.87
C GLN A 438 11.00 -0.95 -8.72
N LEU A 439 11.43 -0.05 -9.59
CA LEU A 439 10.54 0.72 -10.45
C LEU A 439 9.82 -0.17 -11.47
N ASP A 440 10.47 -1.17 -12.08
CA ASP A 440 9.78 -2.13 -12.96
C ASP A 440 8.65 -2.88 -12.22
N THR A 441 8.92 -3.27 -10.97
CA THR A 441 7.94 -3.92 -10.09
C THR A 441 6.78 -2.97 -9.80
N LEU A 442 7.08 -1.75 -9.34
CA LEU A 442 6.07 -0.73 -9.04
C LEU A 442 5.24 -0.33 -10.26
N LEU A 443 5.85 -0.24 -11.45
CA LEU A 443 5.13 0.02 -12.70
C LEU A 443 4.20 -1.14 -13.06
N THR A 444 4.61 -2.38 -12.79
CA THR A 444 3.76 -3.57 -12.98
C THR A 444 2.55 -3.55 -12.05
N GLU A 445 2.78 -3.28 -10.77
CA GLU A 445 1.74 -3.15 -9.76
C GLU A 445 0.81 -1.96 -10.07
N ALA A 446 1.37 -0.81 -10.49
CA ALA A 446 0.60 0.34 -10.94
C ALA A 446 -0.24 0.05 -12.17
N LYS A 447 0.25 -0.74 -13.12
CA LYS A 447 -0.54 -1.17 -14.28
C LYS A 447 -1.75 -2.00 -13.84
N SER A 448 -1.53 -2.94 -12.91
CA SER A 448 -2.61 -3.75 -12.36
C SER A 448 -3.62 -2.89 -11.59
N ALA A 449 -3.15 -2.02 -10.70
CA ALA A 449 -3.98 -1.16 -9.89
C ALA A 449 -4.82 -0.21 -10.76
N THR A 450 -4.22 0.44 -11.75
CA THR A 450 -4.94 1.36 -12.67
C THR A 450 -5.96 0.61 -13.54
N ALA A 451 -5.66 -0.59 -14.03
CA ALA A 451 -6.60 -1.41 -14.80
C ALA A 451 -7.80 -1.90 -13.96
N THR A 452 -7.56 -2.40 -12.75
CA THR A 452 -8.61 -2.81 -11.81
C THR A 452 -9.47 -1.60 -11.42
N SER A 453 -8.82 -0.47 -11.15
CA SER A 453 -9.51 0.77 -10.79
C SER A 453 -10.39 1.27 -11.94
N ALA A 454 -9.90 1.26 -13.17
CA ALA A 454 -10.68 1.63 -14.35
C ALA A 454 -11.93 0.75 -14.48
N THR A 455 -11.78 -0.57 -14.30
CA THR A 455 -12.90 -1.51 -14.34
C THR A 455 -13.93 -1.19 -13.26
N ASN A 456 -13.50 -0.99 -12.02
CA ASN A 456 -14.38 -0.72 -10.89
C ASN A 456 -15.10 0.64 -11.04
N LEU A 457 -14.40 1.69 -11.46
CA LEU A 457 -15.03 2.98 -11.75
C LEU A 457 -16.03 2.89 -12.91
N GLY A 458 -15.73 2.07 -13.92
CA GLY A 458 -16.66 1.75 -15.00
C GLY A 458 -17.94 1.09 -14.49
N THR A 459 -17.84 0.10 -13.60
CA THR A 459 -19.00 -0.53 -12.96
C THR A 459 -19.81 0.45 -12.13
N ILE A 460 -19.17 1.25 -11.26
CA ILE A 460 -19.85 2.27 -10.44
C ILE A 460 -20.57 3.28 -11.34
N LYS A 461 -19.94 3.68 -12.45
CA LYS A 461 -20.57 4.55 -13.43
C LYS A 461 -21.83 3.91 -14.04
N THR A 462 -21.76 2.65 -14.47
CA THR A 462 -22.91 1.92 -15.02
C THR A 462 -24.05 1.80 -13.99
N ASP A 463 -23.72 1.52 -12.73
CA ASP A 463 -24.72 1.46 -11.66
C ASP A 463 -25.36 2.83 -11.43
N LEU A 464 -24.57 3.91 -11.50
CA LEU A 464 -25.05 5.28 -11.35
C LEU A 464 -25.92 5.73 -12.52
N ASP A 465 -25.57 5.35 -13.76
CA ASP A 465 -26.39 5.59 -14.96
C ASP A 465 -27.71 4.82 -14.88
N THR A 466 -27.68 3.58 -14.38
CA THR A 466 -28.87 2.75 -14.16
C THR A 466 -29.76 3.39 -13.10
N ALA A 467 -29.21 3.77 -11.95
CA ALA A 467 -29.94 4.45 -10.90
C ALA A 467 -30.53 5.80 -11.37
N THR A 468 -29.82 6.54 -12.22
CA THR A 468 -30.33 7.77 -12.84
C THR A 468 -31.50 7.47 -13.79
N THR A 469 -31.39 6.41 -14.59
CA THR A 469 -32.46 5.96 -15.50
C THR A 469 -33.69 5.50 -14.73
N ASP A 470 -33.51 4.66 -13.71
CA ASP A 470 -34.58 4.20 -12.82
C ASP A 470 -35.24 5.39 -12.14
N LEU A 471 -34.44 6.30 -11.57
CA LEU A 471 -34.94 7.53 -10.97
C LEU A 471 -35.74 8.33 -11.99
N SER A 472 -35.29 8.49 -13.23
CA SER A 472 -36.01 9.19 -14.31
C SER A 472 -37.35 8.52 -14.67
N SER A 473 -37.39 7.19 -14.70
CA SER A 473 -38.59 6.41 -15.01
C SER A 473 -39.69 6.61 -13.97
N ILE A 474 -39.31 6.77 -12.69
CA ILE A 474 -40.20 7.10 -11.59
C ILE A 474 -40.86 8.49 -11.78
N SER A 475 -40.31 9.39 -12.64
CA SER A 475 -41.00 10.66 -13.06
C SER A 475 -42.25 10.37 -13.86
N SER A 476 -42.08 9.47 -14.81
CA SER A 476 -43.01 9.28 -15.91
C SER A 476 -44.21 8.47 -15.45
N SER A 477 -44.03 7.69 -14.38
CA SER A 477 -45.10 7.10 -13.62
C SER A 477 -45.68 8.15 -12.67
N ASN A 478 -46.97 8.45 -12.80
CA ASN A 478 -47.72 9.35 -11.91
C ASN A 478 -47.59 8.99 -10.41
N THR A 479 -47.00 7.84 -10.05
CA THR A 479 -46.81 7.30 -8.70
C THR A 479 -46.17 8.25 -7.68
N LEU A 480 -45.12 9.02 -8.00
CA LEU A 480 -44.54 9.97 -7.02
C LEU A 480 -45.45 11.17 -6.78
N ARG A 481 -46.10 11.66 -7.83
CA ARG A 481 -47.11 12.71 -7.73
C ARG A 481 -48.33 12.19 -6.96
N ASP A 482 -48.80 10.99 -7.24
CA ASP A 482 -49.93 10.33 -6.57
C ASP A 482 -49.60 10.01 -5.09
N LEU A 483 -48.35 9.67 -4.78
CA LEU A 483 -47.85 9.45 -3.42
C LEU A 483 -47.74 10.76 -2.62
N ALA A 484 -47.16 11.80 -3.21
CA ALA A 484 -47.10 13.14 -2.62
C ALA A 484 -48.49 13.76 -2.43
N THR A 485 -49.40 13.45 -3.35
CA THR A 485 -50.84 13.79 -3.31
C THR A 485 -51.54 13.05 -2.16
N SER A 486 -51.21 11.79 -1.88
CA SER A 486 -51.88 10.98 -0.86
C SER A 486 -51.46 11.26 0.59
N LEU A 487 -50.32 11.90 0.84
CA LEU A 487 -49.70 11.94 2.18
C LEU A 487 -49.92 13.23 2.99
N GLY A 488 -50.46 14.30 2.38
CA GLY A 488 -51.18 15.39 3.05
C GLY A 488 -50.56 16.15 4.25
N THR A 489 -49.35 15.85 4.72
CA THR A 489 -48.80 16.48 5.94
C THR A 489 -47.27 16.34 6.06
N ASN A 490 -46.61 17.48 6.31
CA ASN A 490 -45.21 17.69 6.73
C ASN A 490 -44.13 16.72 6.19
N ALA A 491 -43.71 16.95 4.94
CA ALA A 491 -42.72 16.18 4.19
C ALA A 491 -41.36 15.99 4.90
N GLU A 492 -40.93 16.94 5.72
CA GLU A 492 -39.65 16.88 6.43
C GLU A 492 -39.67 15.84 7.58
N SER A 493 -40.83 15.71 8.24
CA SER A 493 -41.03 14.70 9.29
C SER A 493 -41.12 13.29 8.69
N ILE A 494 -41.79 13.15 7.53
CA ILE A 494 -41.88 11.88 6.78
C ILE A 494 -40.52 11.47 6.22
N ALA A 495 -39.76 12.40 5.63
CA ALA A 495 -38.43 12.10 5.10
C ALA A 495 -37.46 11.65 6.21
N SER A 496 -37.46 12.32 7.37
CA SER A 496 -36.63 11.90 8.50
C SER A 496 -37.03 10.52 9.05
N PHE A 497 -38.34 10.20 9.01
CA PHE A 497 -38.89 8.92 9.46
C PHE A 497 -38.63 7.80 8.46
N MET A 498 -38.68 8.07 7.16
CA MET A 498 -38.33 7.10 6.10
C MET A 498 -36.83 6.79 6.08
N ALA A 499 -35.98 7.79 6.38
CA ALA A 499 -34.53 7.60 6.44
C ALA A 499 -34.08 6.72 7.61
N SER A 500 -34.82 6.72 8.73
CA SER A 500 -34.52 5.93 9.92
C SER A 500 -35.82 5.74 10.74
N PRO A 501 -36.64 4.73 10.39
CA PRO A 501 -37.95 4.52 11.00
C PRO A 501 -37.85 3.95 12.43
N THR A 502 -36.70 3.38 12.77
CA THR A 502 -36.41 2.77 14.07
C THR A 502 -35.15 3.36 14.70
N SER A 503 -35.11 3.34 16.03
CA SER A 503 -33.90 3.58 16.81
C SER A 503 -33.49 2.26 17.49
N ILE A 504 -32.19 2.01 17.60
CA ILE A 504 -31.64 0.88 18.34
C ILE A 504 -30.93 1.43 19.57
N GLU A 505 -31.44 1.11 20.75
CA GLU A 505 -30.79 1.44 22.02
C GLU A 505 -29.92 0.26 22.46
N THR A 506 -28.63 0.52 22.63
CA THR A 506 -27.62 -0.50 22.97
C THR A 506 -27.39 -0.55 24.47
N GLU A 507 -27.62 -1.71 25.05
CA GLU A 507 -27.40 -2.01 26.47
C GLU A 507 -26.26 -3.03 26.61
N ALA A 508 -25.14 -2.60 27.19
CA ALA A 508 -23.99 -3.45 27.43
C ALA A 508 -24.13 -4.19 28.76
N VAL A 509 -24.34 -5.51 28.71
CA VAL A 509 -24.60 -6.34 29.90
C VAL A 509 -23.34 -6.50 30.77
N PHE A 510 -22.15 -6.39 30.18
CA PHE A 510 -20.86 -6.35 30.89
C PHE A 510 -19.83 -5.50 30.13
N PRO A 511 -19.77 -4.18 30.36
CA PRO A 511 -18.95 -3.29 29.54
C PRO A 511 -17.45 -3.51 29.77
N VAL A 512 -16.66 -3.48 28.69
CA VAL A 512 -15.18 -3.55 28.75
C VAL A 512 -14.58 -2.23 28.25
N ALA A 513 -13.61 -1.70 28.99
CA ALA A 513 -13.07 -0.35 28.73
C ALA A 513 -12.36 -0.18 27.37
N ALA A 514 -11.73 -1.24 26.85
CA ALA A 514 -11.07 -1.21 25.55
C ALA A 514 -10.90 -2.62 24.97
N TYR A 515 -10.81 -2.72 23.64
CA TYR A 515 -10.48 -3.98 22.97
C TYR A 515 -9.16 -4.58 23.49
N GLY A 516 -8.17 -3.74 23.77
CA GLY A 516 -6.90 -4.15 24.35
C GLY A 516 -7.03 -4.77 25.75
N SER A 517 -7.95 -4.30 26.59
CA SER A 517 -8.16 -4.89 27.93
C SER A 517 -8.91 -6.22 27.85
N ALA A 518 -9.81 -6.37 26.89
CA ALA A 518 -10.52 -7.63 26.63
C ALA A 518 -9.57 -8.73 26.09
N MET A 519 -8.58 -8.35 25.27
CA MET A 519 -7.57 -9.29 24.73
C MET A 519 -6.34 -9.48 25.64
N ALA A 520 -6.20 -8.69 26.71
CA ALA A 520 -5.04 -8.76 27.60
C ALA A 520 -4.81 -10.15 28.22
N PRO A 521 -5.83 -10.91 28.68
CA PRO A 521 -5.62 -12.26 29.20
C PRO A 521 -5.05 -13.22 28.15
N LEU A 522 -5.50 -13.12 26.90
CA LEU A 522 -5.02 -13.94 25.78
C LEU A 522 -3.55 -13.65 25.50
N PHE A 523 -3.19 -12.37 25.31
CA PHE A 523 -1.81 -11.98 25.01
C PHE A 523 -0.87 -12.19 26.20
N THR A 524 -1.35 -12.07 27.44
CA THR A 524 -0.55 -12.37 28.64
C THR A 524 -0.22 -13.86 28.71
N ASN A 525 -1.19 -14.74 28.44
CA ASN A 525 -0.96 -16.18 28.41
C ASN A 525 -0.02 -16.58 27.27
N LEU A 526 -0.20 -15.99 26.08
CA LEU A 526 0.68 -16.20 24.93
C LEU A 526 2.12 -15.74 25.22
N ALA A 527 2.29 -14.56 25.80
CA ALA A 527 3.60 -14.02 26.17
C ALA A 527 4.29 -14.89 27.23
N LEU A 528 3.55 -15.39 28.23
CA LEU A 528 4.06 -16.31 29.24
C LEU A 528 4.50 -17.65 28.63
N TRP A 529 3.71 -18.21 27.70
CA TRP A 529 4.06 -19.45 27.01
C TRP A 529 5.32 -19.28 26.15
N ILE A 530 5.38 -18.22 25.33
CA ILE A 530 6.56 -17.92 24.50
C ILE A 530 7.79 -17.67 25.38
N GLY A 531 7.64 -16.91 26.46
CA GLY A 531 8.73 -16.60 27.40
C GLY A 531 9.26 -17.85 28.11
N ALA A 532 8.38 -18.70 28.63
CA ALA A 532 8.76 -19.96 29.26
C ALA A 532 9.41 -20.93 28.27
N PHE A 533 8.87 -21.06 27.06
CA PHE A 533 9.45 -21.87 26.00
C PHE A 533 10.85 -21.37 25.58
N SER A 534 11.01 -20.04 25.45
CA SER A 534 12.30 -19.41 25.16
C SER A 534 13.32 -19.67 26.27
N LEU A 535 12.91 -19.61 27.54
CA LEU A 535 13.77 -19.94 28.68
C LEU A 535 14.24 -21.40 28.68
N VAL A 536 13.35 -22.35 28.34
CA VAL A 536 13.71 -23.77 28.20
C VAL A 536 14.72 -24.00 27.08
N LEU A 537 14.64 -23.23 25.99
CA LEU A 537 15.58 -23.33 24.87
C LEU A 537 16.93 -22.63 25.13
N LEU A 538 16.92 -21.52 25.88
CA LEU A 538 18.10 -20.70 26.13
C LEU A 538 18.91 -21.15 27.35
N VAL A 539 18.26 -21.66 28.40
CA VAL A 539 18.92 -22.11 29.63
C VAL A 539 19.28 -23.59 29.50
N LYS A 540 20.41 -23.86 28.83
CA LYS A 540 21.07 -25.18 28.91
C LYS A 540 22.02 -25.19 30.11
N LEU A 541 21.74 -26.08 31.06
CA LEU A 541 22.68 -26.47 32.13
C LEU A 541 23.59 -27.57 31.59
N ASP A 542 24.53 -27.21 30.70
CA ASP A 542 25.63 -28.11 30.36
C ASP A 542 26.78 -27.86 31.34
N VAL A 543 27.17 -28.91 32.09
CA VAL A 543 28.39 -28.91 32.91
C VAL A 543 29.56 -29.15 31.96
N ASP A 544 30.54 -28.26 32.00
CA ASP A 544 31.78 -28.38 31.24
C ASP A 544 32.62 -29.52 31.84
N GLU A 545 32.77 -30.64 31.11
CA GLU A 545 33.58 -31.81 31.50
C GLU A 545 35.02 -31.75 30.96
N ASP A 546 35.47 -30.60 30.42
CA ASP A 546 36.85 -30.44 29.97
C ASP A 546 37.82 -30.42 31.18
N GLY A 547 38.30 -31.61 31.55
CA GLY A 547 39.27 -31.85 32.64
C GLY A 547 38.91 -32.99 33.59
N VAL A 548 37.72 -33.57 33.45
CA VAL A 548 37.27 -34.69 34.29
C VAL A 548 37.34 -35.97 33.45
N GLY A 549 38.49 -36.63 33.50
CA GLY A 549 38.53 -38.09 33.29
C GLY A 549 37.69 -38.78 34.39
N PRO A 550 37.45 -40.10 34.31
CA PRO A 550 36.62 -40.78 35.31
C PRO A 550 37.02 -40.48 36.76
#